data_AF-A0A0M0X2E5-F1
#
_entry.id   AF-A0A0M0X2E5-F1
#
_cell.length_a   1.000
_cell.length_b   1.000
_cell.length_c   1.000
_cell.angle_alpha   90.00
_cell.angle_beta   90.00
_cell.angle_gamma   90.00
#
_symmetry.space_group_name_H-M   'P 1'
#
loop_
_entity.id
_entity.type
_entity.pdbx_description
1 polymer ?
#
loop_
_entity_poly.entity_id
_entity_poly.type
_entity_poly.pdbx_seq_one_letter_code
_entity_poly.pdbx_strand_id
1 'polypeptide(L)'
;MKGKGYFIDKVKNQIYNDEALVSSEIYSDTPMLQEMGQMIFNDLVDKIFICNYQTEQLSKLEQLSINDVKSEWNTKYKNNISLDDEVYLGDFPNGYCFFVELWESEKGTLILVLFLYH
;
A
#
# COMPACT_ATOMS: atom_id res chain seq x y z
N MET A 1 9.36 -18.85 -10.10
CA MET A 1 7.93 -19.08 -9.77
C MET A 1 7.16 -17.89 -10.32
N LYS A 2 6.27 -18.09 -11.31
CA LYS A 2 5.31 -17.04 -11.68
C LYS A 2 4.36 -16.87 -10.49
N GLY A 3 4.52 -15.77 -9.75
CA GLY A 3 3.54 -15.42 -8.72
C GLY A 3 2.22 -15.17 -9.42
N LYS A 4 1.20 -15.96 -9.10
CA LYS A 4 -0.16 -15.64 -9.55
C LYS A 4 -0.62 -14.38 -8.79
N GLY A 5 -1.16 -13.39 -9.50
CA GLY A 5 -1.71 -12.17 -8.93
C GLY A 5 -0.71 -11.01 -8.86
N TYR A 6 -1.00 -10.06 -7.97
CA TYR A 6 -0.25 -8.81 -7.86
C TYR A 6 1.04 -8.97 -7.06
N PHE A 7 2.13 -8.37 -7.53
CA PHE A 7 3.39 -8.32 -6.79
C PHE A 7 4.24 -7.09 -7.19
N ILE A 8 5.12 -6.67 -6.28
CA ILE A 8 6.21 -5.72 -6.59
C ILE A 8 7.45 -6.54 -6.90
N ASP A 9 8.06 -6.31 -8.07
CA ASP A 9 9.45 -6.68 -8.34
C ASP A 9 10.35 -5.59 -7.74
N LYS A 10 11.05 -5.92 -6.65
CA LYS A 10 11.89 -4.95 -5.91
C LYS A 10 13.17 -4.58 -6.65
N VAL A 11 13.63 -5.42 -7.58
CA VAL A 11 14.83 -5.15 -8.38
C VAL A 11 14.53 -4.10 -9.44
N LYS A 12 13.35 -4.21 -10.06
CA LYS A 12 12.89 -3.25 -11.07
C LYS A 12 12.14 -2.06 -10.48
N ASN A 13 11.68 -2.19 -9.25
CA ASN A 13 10.78 -1.25 -8.58
C ASN A 13 9.48 -1.05 -9.39
N GLN A 14 8.76 -2.15 -9.65
CA GLN A 14 7.57 -2.16 -10.51
C GLN A 14 6.49 -3.08 -9.95
N ILE A 15 5.23 -2.68 -10.07
CA ILE A 15 4.07 -3.53 -9.77
C ILE A 15 3.67 -4.29 -11.02
N TYR A 16 3.48 -5.60 -10.87
CA TYR A 16 2.95 -6.49 -11.88
C TYR A 16 1.67 -7.16 -11.39
N ASN A 17 0.82 -7.55 -12.36
CA ASN A 17 -0.20 -8.57 -12.19
C ASN A 17 0.13 -9.71 -13.14
N ASP A 18 0.62 -10.82 -12.60
CA ASP A 18 1.23 -11.89 -13.37
C ASP A 18 2.36 -11.38 -14.29
N GLU A 19 2.09 -11.19 -15.58
CA GLU A 19 3.03 -10.69 -16.58
C GLU A 19 2.74 -9.25 -17.02
N ALA A 20 1.58 -8.70 -16.63
CA ALA A 20 1.17 -7.37 -17.02
C ALA A 20 1.77 -6.33 -16.07
N LEU A 21 2.48 -5.35 -16.62
CA LEU A 21 2.93 -4.18 -15.87
C LEU A 21 1.70 -3.37 -15.44
N VAL A 22 1.64 -3.04 -14.15
CA VAL A 22 0.56 -2.25 -13.53
C VAL A 22 1.04 -0.83 -13.24
N SER A 23 2.27 -0.72 -12.73
CA SER A 23 2.92 0.55 -12.44
C SER A 23 4.43 0.37 -12.47
N SER A 24 5.15 1.36 -12.99
CA SER A 24 6.60 1.46 -12.88
C SER A 24 7.08 2.72 -12.16
N GLU A 25 6.17 3.42 -11.49
CA GLU A 25 6.45 4.72 -10.89
C GLU A 25 5.89 4.77 -9.47
N ILE A 26 6.80 4.99 -8.51
CA ILE A 26 6.42 5.38 -7.16
C ILE A 26 6.08 6.86 -7.20
N TYR A 27 4.91 7.20 -6.69
CA TYR A 27 4.47 8.59 -6.58
C TYR A 27 5.37 9.31 -5.57
N SER A 28 6.02 10.39 -6.00
CA SER A 28 7.12 11.01 -5.26
C SER A 28 6.70 11.67 -3.95
N ASP A 29 5.45 12.13 -3.87
CA ASP A 29 4.95 12.87 -2.71
C ASP A 29 4.20 11.92 -1.77
N THR A 30 4.74 11.72 -0.56
CA THR A 30 4.01 11.00 0.48
C THR A 30 3.03 11.96 1.15
N PRO A 31 1.71 11.79 0.97
CA PRO A 31 0.72 12.69 1.55
C PRO A 31 0.66 12.49 3.06
N MET A 32 0.23 13.53 3.78
CA MET A 32 -0.12 13.39 5.19
C MET A 32 -1.27 12.40 5.36
N LEU A 33 -1.36 11.78 6.54
CA LEU A 33 -2.41 10.79 6.85
C LEU A 33 -3.84 11.33 6.59
N GLN A 34 -4.07 12.61 6.87
CA GLN A 34 -5.35 13.26 6.59
C GLN A 34 -5.65 13.33 5.09
N GLU A 35 -4.66 13.71 4.28
CA GLU A 35 -4.76 13.80 2.82
C GLU A 35 -4.96 12.43 2.21
N MET A 36 -4.22 11.42 2.68
CA MET A 36 -4.41 10.02 2.27
C MET A 36 -5.84 9.54 2.52
N GLY A 37 -6.41 9.86 3.69
CA GLY A 37 -7.81 9.61 3.97
C GLY A 37 -8.72 10.30 2.95
N GLN A 38 -8.52 11.59 2.69
CA GLN A 38 -9.32 12.31 1.68
C GLN A 38 -9.22 11.69 0.29
N MET A 39 -8.02 11.26 -0.13
CA MET A 39 -7.81 10.61 -1.42
C MET A 39 -8.58 9.30 -1.54
N ILE A 40 -8.60 8.49 -0.48
CA ILE A 40 -9.40 7.25 -0.44
C ILE A 40 -10.89 7.57 -0.50
N PHE A 41 -11.38 8.50 0.33
CA PHE A 41 -12.81 8.82 0.41
C PHE A 41 -13.35 9.50 -0.85
N ASN A 42 -12.52 10.26 -1.57
CA ASN A 42 -12.85 10.96 -2.82
C ASN A 42 -12.53 10.14 -4.09
N ASP A 43 -12.24 8.85 -3.97
CA ASP A 43 -11.98 7.94 -5.10
C ASP A 43 -10.81 8.37 -6.00
N LEU A 44 -9.82 9.07 -5.44
CA LEU A 44 -8.57 9.40 -6.14
C LEU A 44 -7.62 8.19 -6.20
N VAL A 45 -7.77 7.25 -5.26
CA VAL A 45 -7.06 5.97 -5.25
C VAL A 45 -7.92 4.91 -5.94
N ASP A 46 -7.42 4.34 -7.03
CA ASP A 46 -8.11 3.31 -7.83
C ASP A 46 -7.97 1.91 -7.20
N LYS A 47 -6.82 1.62 -6.60
CA LYS A 47 -6.51 0.32 -6.01
C LYS A 47 -5.80 0.48 -4.67
N ILE A 48 -6.15 -0.38 -3.73
CA ILE A 48 -5.46 -0.51 -2.45
C ILE A 48 -4.96 -1.94 -2.34
N PHE A 49 -3.68 -2.09 -2.02
CA PHE A 49 -3.04 -3.38 -1.78
C PHE A 49 -2.50 -3.46 -0.36
N ILE A 50 -2.44 -4.67 0.17
CA ILE A 50 -1.70 -5.00 1.37
C ILE A 50 -0.59 -5.99 1.04
N CYS A 51 0.60 -5.73 1.56
CA CYS A 51 1.76 -6.61 1.50
C CYS A 51 1.97 -7.25 2.87
N ASN A 52 1.61 -8.53 2.97
CA ASN A 52 1.81 -9.35 4.18
C ASN A 52 3.04 -10.28 4.07
N TYR A 53 3.62 -10.39 2.88
CA TYR A 53 4.76 -11.26 2.62
C TYR A 53 5.71 -10.61 1.62
N GLN A 54 6.96 -10.45 2.03
CA GLN A 54 8.02 -9.89 1.20
C GLN A 54 9.33 -10.65 1.40
N THR A 55 10.11 -10.73 0.34
CA THR A 55 11.50 -11.18 0.32
C THR A 55 12.40 -10.02 -0.11
N GLU A 56 13.70 -10.26 -0.26
CA GLU A 56 14.62 -9.27 -0.84
C GLU A 56 14.27 -8.91 -2.30
N GLN A 57 13.61 -9.82 -3.02
CA GLN A 57 13.36 -9.65 -4.46
C GLN A 57 11.91 -9.29 -4.80
N LEU A 58 10.95 -9.64 -3.94
CA LEU A 58 9.54 -9.45 -4.25
C LEU A 58 8.69 -9.09 -3.04
N SER A 59 7.61 -8.35 -3.27
CA SER A 59 6.51 -8.18 -2.30
C SER A 59 5.23 -8.74 -2.91
N LYS A 60 4.56 -9.68 -2.23
CA LYS A 60 3.26 -10.18 -2.69
C LYS A 60 2.17 -9.22 -2.26
N LEU A 61 1.30 -8.86 -3.19
CA LEU A 61 0.23 -7.91 -2.95
C LEU A 61 -1.12 -8.62 -3.00
N GLU A 62 -1.93 -8.36 -1.98
CA GLU A 62 -3.34 -8.75 -1.93
C GLU A 62 -4.20 -7.49 -2.11
N GLN A 63 -5.13 -7.53 -3.06
CA GLN A 63 -6.01 -6.38 -3.30
C GLN A 63 -7.06 -6.29 -2.19
N LEU A 64 -7.18 -5.10 -1.59
CA LEU A 64 -8.23 -4.78 -0.64
C LEU A 64 -9.43 -4.15 -1.35
N SER A 65 -10.62 -4.39 -0.81
CA SER A 65 -11.83 -3.63 -1.18
C SER A 65 -11.71 -2.21 -0.65
N ILE A 66 -11.83 -1.21 -1.53
CA ILE A 66 -11.84 0.20 -1.13
C ILE A 66 -12.98 0.48 -0.14
N ASN A 67 -14.14 -0.14 -0.32
CA ASN A 67 -15.27 0.04 0.58
C ASN A 67 -14.96 -0.50 1.98
N ASP A 68 -14.26 -1.63 2.06
CA ASP A 68 -13.88 -2.23 3.35
C ASP A 68 -12.86 -1.31 4.03
N VAL A 69 -11.86 -0.82 3.29
CA VAL A 69 -10.88 0.15 3.79
C VAL A 69 -11.55 1.43 4.29
N LYS A 70 -12.52 1.99 3.55
CA LYS A 70 -13.30 3.16 3.98
C LYS A 70 -14.06 2.87 5.28
N SER A 71 -14.69 1.70 5.38
CA SER A 71 -15.46 1.32 6.57
C SER A 71 -14.60 1.11 7.82
N GLU A 72 -13.38 0.61 7.65
CA GLU A 72 -12.43 0.33 8.72
C GLU A 72 -11.40 1.46 8.93
N TRP A 73 -11.49 2.57 8.17
CA TRP A 73 -10.46 3.61 8.14
C TRP A 73 -10.13 4.15 9.54
N ASN A 74 -11.16 4.57 10.27
CA ASN A 74 -10.98 5.20 11.59
C ASN A 74 -10.64 4.22 12.72
N THR A 75 -10.91 2.93 12.52
CA THR A 75 -10.76 1.89 13.57
C THR A 75 -9.49 1.07 13.39
N LYS A 76 -9.06 0.83 12.15
CA LYS A 76 -7.95 -0.09 11.82
C LYS A 76 -6.79 0.57 11.12
N TYR A 77 -7.04 1.41 10.11
CA TYR A 77 -5.98 1.92 9.24
C TYR A 77 -5.34 3.19 9.79
N LYS A 78 -6.15 4.22 10.05
CA LYS A 78 -5.68 5.55 10.45
C LYS A 78 -4.71 5.52 11.63
N ASN A 79 -4.98 4.69 12.64
CA ASN A 79 -4.17 4.65 13.86
C ASN A 79 -2.98 3.68 13.78
N ASN A 80 -2.88 2.92 12.69
CA ASN A 80 -1.80 1.96 12.47
C ASN A 80 -0.94 2.30 11.25
N ILE A 81 -1.13 3.46 10.61
CA ILE A 81 -0.24 3.90 9.52
C ILE A 81 0.91 4.71 10.13
N SER A 82 2.14 4.33 9.79
CA SER A 82 3.33 5.13 10.04
C SER A 82 3.78 5.81 8.75
N LEU A 83 4.10 7.10 8.86
CA LEU A 83 4.77 7.87 7.80
C LEU A 83 6.26 8.09 8.12
N ASP A 84 6.69 7.70 9.32
CA ASP A 84 8.08 7.81 9.77
C ASP A 84 8.87 6.53 9.43
N ASP A 85 10.17 6.68 9.19
CA ASP A 85 11.09 5.57 8.86
C ASP A 85 11.44 4.69 10.07
N GLU A 86 11.20 5.18 11.29
CA GLU A 86 11.45 4.48 12.54
C GLU A 86 10.16 4.37 13.36
N VAL A 87 9.84 3.15 13.82
CA VAL A 87 8.61 2.87 14.56
C VAL A 87 8.89 2.07 15.82
N TYR A 88 8.22 2.42 16.91
CA TYR A 88 8.09 1.58 18.09
C TYR A 88 6.72 0.93 18.09
N LEU A 89 6.66 -0.39 17.91
CA LEU A 89 5.40 -1.13 17.82
C LEU A 89 4.50 -0.97 19.05
N GLY A 90 5.06 -0.65 20.22
CA GLY A 90 4.31 -0.34 21.43
C GLY A 90 3.43 0.91 21.33
N ASP A 91 3.70 1.80 20.38
CA ASP A 91 2.92 3.00 20.13
C ASP A 91 1.68 2.73 19.26
N PHE A 92 1.61 1.55 18.65
CA PHE A 92 0.54 1.17 17.74
C PHE A 92 -0.47 0.19 18.37
N PRO A 93 -1.78 0.41 18.16
CA PRO A 93 -2.81 -0.52 18.58
C PRO A 93 -2.54 -1.96 18.14
N ASN A 94 -2.58 -2.90 19.08
CA ASN A 94 -2.35 -4.33 18.85
C ASN A 94 -0.93 -4.68 18.36
N GLY A 95 0.04 -3.76 18.47
CA GLY A 95 1.45 -4.03 18.20
C GLY A 95 1.76 -4.26 16.72
N TYR A 96 1.10 -3.56 15.81
CA TYR A 96 1.40 -3.61 14.38
C TYR A 96 1.24 -2.25 13.72
N CYS A 97 1.97 -2.01 12.63
CA CYS A 97 1.78 -0.83 11.81
C CYS A 97 1.82 -1.15 10.31
N PHE A 98 1.44 -0.16 9.50
CA PHE A 98 1.53 -0.16 8.06
C PHE A 98 2.48 0.96 7.64
N PHE A 99 3.53 0.62 6.91
CA PHE A 99 4.19 1.60 6.06
C PHE A 99 3.40 1.74 4.77
N VAL A 100 3.50 2.89 4.13
CA VAL A 100 2.66 3.22 2.98
C VAL A 100 3.52 3.71 1.82
N GLU A 101 3.22 3.20 0.63
CA GLU A 101 3.75 3.75 -0.61
C GLU A 101 2.58 4.05 -1.55
N LEU A 102 2.67 5.17 -2.25
CA LEU A 102 1.80 5.48 -3.36
C LEU A 102 2.54 5.17 -4.66
N TRP A 103 1.80 4.61 -5.60
CA TRP A 103 2.26 4.27 -6.92
C TRP A 103 1.32 4.90 -7.94
N GLU A 104 1.86 5.28 -9.09
CA GLU A 104 1.06 5.82 -10.20
C GLU A 104 0.96 4.74 -11.29
N SER A 105 -0.27 4.39 -11.67
CA SER A 105 -0.47 3.48 -12.80
C SER A 105 -0.11 4.15 -14.12
N GLU A 106 0.09 3.36 -15.17
CA GLU A 106 0.28 3.86 -16.54
C GLU A 106 -0.85 4.78 -17.05
N LYS A 107 -2.00 4.82 -16.35
CA LYS A 107 -3.15 5.67 -16.67
C LYS A 107 -3.21 6.95 -15.83
N GLY A 108 -2.23 7.20 -14.97
CA GLY A 108 -2.20 8.33 -14.05
C GLY A 108 -3.14 8.19 -12.84
N THR A 109 -3.57 6.96 -12.53
CA THR A 109 -4.39 6.70 -11.34
C THR A 109 -3.53 6.21 -10.19
N LEU A 110 -3.88 6.62 -8.97
CA LEU A 110 -3.09 6.29 -7.79
C LEU A 110 -3.42 4.89 -7.27
N ILE A 111 -2.38 4.21 -6.80
CA ILE A 111 -2.42 2.91 -6.16
C ILE A 111 -1.78 3.07 -4.79
N LEU A 112 -2.49 2.67 -3.74
CA LEU A 112 -1.97 2.66 -2.37
C LEU A 112 -1.49 1.25 -2.00
N VAL A 113 -0.25 1.12 -1.54
CA VAL A 113 0.31 -0.13 -1.03
C VAL A 113 0.59 0.01 0.46
N LEU A 114 0.01 -0.88 1.26
CA LEU A 114 0.19 -0.95 2.71
C LEU A 114 1.15 -2.11 3.03
N PHE A 115 2.30 -1.84 3.62
CA PHE A 115 3.25 -2.86 4.06
C PHE A 115 3.03 -3.15 5.55
N LEU A 116 2.48 -4.32 5.85
CA LEU A 116 2.23 -4.73 7.23
C LEU A 116 3.55 -5.05 7.93
N TYR A 117 3.74 -4.47 9.11
CA TYR A 117 4.87 -4.69 10.00
C TYR A 117 4.38 -5.10 11.40
N HIS A 118 5.04 -6.10 11.97
CA HIS A 118 4.72 -6.78 13.23
C HIS A 118 5.99 -7.00 14.05
#